data_AF-A0A8W8KMM0-F1
#
_entry.id   AF-A0A8W8KMM0-F1
#
_cell.length_a   1.000
_cell.length_b   1.000
_cell.length_c   1.000
_cell.angle_alpha   90.00
_cell.angle_beta   90.00
_cell.angle_gamma   90.00
#
_symmetry.space_group_name_H-M   'P 1'
#
loop_
_entity.id
_entity.type
_entity.pdbx_description
1 polymer ?
#
loop_
_entity_poly.entity_id
_entity_poly.type
_entity_poly.pdbx_seq_one_letter_code
_entity_poly.pdbx_strand_id
1 'polypeptide(L)'
;MNFVRYKPLILNYIKSEEYQLDCLHALEYFALSNKTVSTLLVKLLNILYDADILSEVVLIKWHNMEKEEEYKAIAKQVAPLIKWLEEAEEETSDEELGSD
;
A
#
# COMPACT_ATOMS: atom_id res chain seq x y z
N MET A 1 -19.01 -3.90 -8.51
CA MET A 1 -18.33 -2.84 -9.30
C MET A 1 -17.08 -3.47 -9.92
N ASN A 2 -16.97 -3.50 -11.25
CA ASN A 2 -15.84 -4.16 -11.93
C ASN A 2 -14.60 -3.26 -11.89
N PHE A 3 -13.80 -3.40 -10.83
CA PHE A 3 -12.48 -2.79 -10.70
C PHE A 3 -11.60 -3.07 -11.93
N VAL A 4 -11.76 -4.26 -12.51
CA VAL A 4 -11.17 -4.72 -13.79
C VAL A 4 -11.41 -3.73 -14.95
N ARG A 5 -12.57 -3.06 -15.01
CA ARG A 5 -12.92 -2.16 -16.12
C ARG A 5 -12.14 -0.84 -16.09
N TYR A 6 -11.75 -0.39 -14.90
CA TYR A 6 -11.03 0.88 -14.71
C TYR A 6 -9.54 0.67 -14.41
N LYS A 7 -9.10 -0.56 -14.10
CA LYS A 7 -7.67 -0.93 -13.95
C LYS A 7 -6.77 -0.31 -15.04
N PRO A 8 -7.06 -0.41 -16.36
CA PRO A 8 -6.19 0.18 -17.38
C PRO A 8 -6.16 1.72 -17.36
N LEU A 9 -7.22 2.40 -16.91
CA LEU A 9 -7.22 3.85 -16.76
C LEU A 9 -6.41 4.29 -15.54
N ILE A 10 -6.53 3.56 -14.43
CA ILE A 10 -5.80 3.83 -13.19
C ILE A 10 -4.30 3.59 -13.39
N LEU A 11 -3.92 2.48 -14.02
CA LEU A 11 -2.53 2.20 -14.41
C LEU A 11 -1.97 3.23 -15.38
N ASN A 12 -2.81 3.87 -16.20
CA ASN A 12 -2.34 4.91 -17.11
C ASN A 12 -2.00 6.24 -16.39
N TYR A 13 -2.51 6.43 -15.17
CA TYR A 13 -2.33 7.63 -14.35
C TYR A 13 -1.29 7.41 -13.23
N ILE A 14 -1.25 6.22 -12.65
CA ILE A 14 -0.35 5.83 -11.56
C ILE A 14 0.82 5.02 -12.16
N LYS A 15 1.68 5.71 -12.92
CA LYS A 15 2.82 5.09 -13.63
C LYS A 15 4.14 5.20 -12.89
N SER A 16 4.26 6.21 -12.03
CA SER A 16 5.50 6.55 -11.34
C SER A 16 5.30 6.42 -9.85
N GLU A 17 6.39 6.17 -9.11
CA GLU A 17 6.38 6.15 -7.65
C GLU A 17 5.77 7.42 -7.03
N GLU A 18 6.00 8.58 -7.65
CA GLU A 18 5.42 9.86 -7.23
C GLU A 18 3.88 9.84 -7.28
N TYR A 19 3.28 9.35 -8.38
CA TYR A 19 1.83 9.23 -8.50
C TYR A 19 1.24 8.16 -7.59
N GLN A 20 2.00 7.09 -7.30
CA GLN A 20 1.61 6.08 -6.30
C GLN A 20 1.56 6.70 -4.90
N LEU A 21 2.58 7.49 -4.56
CA LEU A 21 2.66 8.18 -3.28
C LEU A 21 1.55 9.23 -3.11
N ASP A 22 1.27 10.01 -4.14
CA ASP A 22 0.15 10.96 -4.14
C ASP A 22 -1.20 10.26 -3.95
N CYS A 23 -1.38 9.08 -4.56
CA CYS A 23 -2.57 8.26 -4.36
C CYS A 23 -2.71 7.82 -2.90
N LEU A 24 -1.60 7.41 -2.26
CA LEU A 24 -1.57 7.03 -0.85
C LEU A 24 -1.93 8.21 0.07
N HIS A 25 -1.35 9.39 -0.16
CA HIS A 25 -1.70 10.59 0.60
C HIS A 25 -3.18 10.98 0.44
N ALA A 26 -3.73 10.89 -0.77
CA ALA A 26 -5.15 11.16 -1.00
C ALA A 26 -6.06 10.16 -0.27
N LEU A 27 -5.70 8.87 -0.24
CA LEU A 27 -6.43 7.85 0.50
C LEU A 27 -6.38 8.06 2.00
N GLU A 28 -5.21 8.43 2.52
CA GLU A 28 -4.97 8.73 3.92
C GLU A 28 -5.78 9.95 4.39
N TYR A 29 -5.76 11.04 3.61
CA TYR A 29 -6.61 12.22 3.84
C TYR A 29 -8.10 11.88 3.82
N PHE A 30 -8.52 11.04 2.86
CA PHE A 30 -9.92 10.64 2.74
C PHE A 30 -10.36 9.72 3.89
N ALA A 31 -9.46 8.87 4.38
CA ALA A 31 -9.69 8.01 5.54
C ALA A 31 -9.88 8.81 6.84
N LEU A 32 -9.15 9.91 7.04
CA LEU A 32 -9.38 10.80 8.20
C LEU A 32 -10.79 11.40 8.19
N SER A 33 -11.27 11.79 7.02
CA SER A 33 -12.56 12.48 6.88
C SER A 33 -13.74 11.50 6.82
N ASN A 34 -13.50 10.22 6.57
CA ASN A 34 -14.56 9.22 6.38
C ASN A 34 -14.26 7.91 7.13
N LYS A 35 -15.02 7.68 8.21
CA LYS A 35 -14.89 6.49 9.05
C LYS A 35 -15.09 5.17 8.30
N THR A 36 -15.95 5.15 7.28
CA THR A 36 -16.17 3.94 6.45
C THR A 36 -14.95 3.63 5.60
N VAL A 37 -14.27 4.66 5.10
CA VAL A 37 -13.04 4.51 4.32
C VAL A 37 -11.91 4.09 5.24
N SER A 38 -11.78 4.70 6.41
CA SER A 38 -10.81 4.30 7.43
C SER A 38 -10.93 2.81 7.76
N THR A 39 -12.13 2.28 8.02
CA THR A 39 -12.28 0.85 8.32
C THR A 39 -11.96 -0.08 7.15
N LEU A 40 -12.07 0.41 5.91
CA LEU A 40 -11.77 -0.34 4.70
C LEU A 40 -10.35 -0.10 4.15
N LEU A 41 -9.59 0.83 4.73
CA LEU A 41 -8.34 1.32 4.16
C LEU A 41 -7.34 0.20 3.90
N VAL A 42 -7.08 -0.66 4.88
CA VAL A 42 -6.16 -1.80 4.73
C VAL A 42 -6.60 -2.71 3.57
N LYS A 43 -7.89 -2.99 3.45
CA LYS A 43 -8.43 -3.80 2.36
C LYS A 43 -8.31 -3.11 1.00
N LEU A 44 -8.49 -1.79 0.95
CA LEU A 44 -8.30 -1.02 -0.28
C LEU A 44 -6.84 -1.05 -0.73
N LEU A 45 -5.90 -0.89 0.20
CA LEU A 45 -4.46 -0.98 -0.09
C LEU A 45 -4.09 -2.37 -0.63
N ASN A 46 -4.60 -3.45 -0.04
CA ASN A 46 -4.40 -4.81 -0.58
C ASN A 46 -4.92 -4.94 -2.01
N ILE A 47 -6.13 -4.46 -2.30
CA ILE A 47 -6.70 -4.51 -3.66
C ILE A 47 -5.85 -3.73 -4.65
N LEU A 48 -5.28 -2.58 -4.24
CA LEU A 48 -4.41 -1.76 -5.10
C LEU A 48 -3.04 -2.40 -5.30
N TYR A 49 -2.49 -3.06 -4.28
CA TYR A 49 -1.28 -3.86 -4.36
C TYR A 49 -1.46 -5.07 -5.29
N ASP A 50 -2.48 -5.91 -5.06
CA ASP A 50 -2.84 -7.07 -5.90
C ASP A 50 -3.13 -6.69 -7.36
N ALA A 51 -3.47 -5.42 -7.60
CA ALA A 51 -3.74 -4.89 -8.92
C ALA A 51 -2.52 -4.27 -9.62
N ASP A 52 -1.32 -4.39 -9.06
CA ASP A 52 -0.08 -3.80 -9.58
C ASP A 52 -0.12 -2.26 -9.69
N ILE A 53 -1.01 -1.62 -8.92
CA ILE A 53 -1.14 -0.15 -8.92
C ILE A 53 -0.19 0.47 -7.90
N LEU A 54 -0.04 -0.18 -6.74
CA LEU A 54 0.89 0.22 -5.70
C LEU A 54 1.99 -0.83 -5.60
N SER A 55 3.23 -0.37 -5.64
CA SER A 55 4.39 -1.22 -5.37
C SER A 55 4.65 -1.33 -3.87
N GLU A 56 5.25 -2.45 -3.48
CA GLU A 56 5.72 -2.70 -2.12
C GLU A 56 6.67 -1.59 -1.63
N VAL A 57 7.66 -1.26 -2.45
CA VAL A 57 8.64 -0.19 -2.16
C VAL A 57 7.95 1.13 -1.81
N VAL A 58 6.90 1.50 -2.55
CA VAL A 58 6.15 2.74 -2.28
C VAL A 58 5.29 2.64 -1.03
N LEU A 59 4.67 1.49 -0.76
CA LEU A 59 3.88 1.26 0.46
C LEU A 59 4.74 1.36 1.71
N ILE A 60 5.89 0.68 1.74
CA ILE A 60 6.85 0.72 2.84
C ILE A 60 7.40 2.15 3.01
N LYS A 61 7.82 2.79 1.90
CA LYS A 61 8.31 4.16 1.91
C LYS A 61 7.29 5.16 2.46
N TRP A 62 6.03 5.07 2.03
CA TRP A 62 4.94 5.92 2.51
C TRP A 62 4.63 5.72 4.00
N HIS A 63 4.71 4.48 4.49
CA HIS A 63 4.47 4.17 5.90
C HIS A 63 5.60 4.69 6.81
N ASN A 64 6.85 4.62 6.34
CA ASN A 64 8.03 5.09 7.06
C ASN A 64 8.23 6.62 7.03
N MET A 65 7.45 7.36 6.23
CA MET A 65 7.50 8.82 6.22
C MET A 65 7.00 9.42 7.55
N GLU A 66 7.52 10.58 7.91
CA GLU A 66 7.05 11.31 9.08
C GLU A 66 5.58 11.71 8.87
N LYS A 67 4.73 11.31 9.82
CA LYS A 67 3.28 11.56 9.81
C LYS A 67 2.89 12.54 10.89
N GLU A 68 1.98 13.45 10.57
CA GLU A 68 1.34 14.31 11.56
C GLU A 68 0.52 13.47 12.55
N GLU A 69 0.25 14.02 13.74
CA GLU A 69 -0.37 13.29 14.86
C GLU A 69 -1.73 12.66 14.48
N GLU A 70 -2.50 13.34 13.64
CA GLU A 70 -3.80 12.87 13.16
C GLU A 70 -3.70 11.61 12.27
N TYR A 71 -2.60 11.45 11.53
CA TYR A 71 -2.35 10.31 10.64
C TYR A 71 -1.67 9.13 11.33
N LYS A 72 -1.09 9.31 12.53
CA LYS A 72 -0.44 8.22 13.27
C LYS A 72 -1.38 7.05 13.57
N ALA A 73 -2.67 7.31 13.75
CA ALA A 73 -3.67 6.26 13.93
C ALA A 73 -3.82 5.40 12.66
N ILE A 74 -3.78 6.02 11.48
CA ILE A 74 -3.81 5.34 10.19
C ILE A 74 -2.53 4.53 9.98
N ALA A 75 -1.36 5.10 10.26
CA ALA A 75 -0.08 4.39 10.15
C ALA A 75 -0.06 3.12 11.03
N LYS A 76 -0.59 3.19 12.26
CA LYS A 76 -0.75 2.02 13.14
C LYS A 76 -1.72 0.98 12.60
N GLN A 77 -2.82 1.42 11.98
CA GLN A 77 -3.81 0.53 11.39
C GLN A 77 -3.25 -0.24 10.20
N VAL A 78 -2.39 0.38 9.39
CA VAL A 78 -1.80 -0.20 8.18
C VAL A 78 -0.51 -1.00 8.48
N ALA A 79 0.12 -0.82 9.64
CA ALA A 79 1.34 -1.53 10.03
C ALA A 79 1.31 -3.06 9.84
N PRO A 80 0.21 -3.80 10.11
CA PRO A 80 0.16 -5.24 9.85
C PRO A 80 0.29 -5.61 8.37
N LEU A 81 -0.20 -4.75 7.46
CA LEU A 81 -0.04 -4.94 6.02
C LEU A 81 1.42 -4.73 5.61
N ILE A 82 2.05 -3.67 6.12
CA ILE A 82 3.46 -3.37 5.82
C ILE A 82 4.36 -4.51 6.28
N LYS A 83 4.14 -5.00 7.51
CA LYS A 83 4.87 -6.17 8.04
C LYS A 83 4.69 -7.42 7.19
N TRP A 84 3.49 -7.67 6.68
CA TRP A 84 3.24 -8.80 5.78
C TRP A 84 3.99 -8.68 4.45
N LEU A 85 4.12 -7.46 3.92
CA LEU A 85 4.93 -7.19 2.72
C LEU A 85 6.41 -7.48 2.99
N GLU A 86 6.96 -6.90 4.06
CA GLU A 86 8.36 -7.09 4.46
C GLU A 86 8.72 -8.56 4.73
N GLU A 87 7.82 -9.34 5.35
CA GLU A 87 8.04 -10.77 5.63
C GLU A 87 8.00 -11.63 4.36
N ALA A 88 7.26 -11.21 3.32
CA ALA A 88 7.16 -11.98 2.08
C ALA A 88 8.48 -11.96 1.26
N GLU A 89 9.33 -10.94 1.40
CA GLU A 89 10.65 -10.90 0.76
C GLU A 89 11.70 -11.79 1.47
N GLU A 90 11.61 -11.93 2.79
CA GLU A 90 12.58 -12.72 3.59
C GLU A 90 12.49 -14.23 3.33
N GLU A 91 11.28 -14.79 3.07
CA GLU A 91 11.12 -16.22 2.79
C GLU A 91 11.68 -16.67 1.43
N THR A 92 11.87 -15.75 0.47
CA THR A 92 12.34 -16.12 -0.90
C THR A 92 13.87 -16.19 -1.01
N SER A 93 14.58 -15.61 -0.04
CA SER A 93 16.04 -15.44 -0.10
C SER A 93 16.82 -16.56 0.60
N ASP A 94 16.15 -17.44 1.34
CA ASP A 94 16.78 -18.48 2.17
C ASP A 94 16.86 -19.87 1.48
N GLU A 95 16.44 -20.00 0.22
CA GLU A 95 16.50 -21.27 -0.52
C GLU A 95 17.73 -21.47 -1.45
N GLU A 96 18.67 -20.52 -1.53
CA GLU A 96 19.85 -20.61 -2.44
C GLU A 96 21.23 -20.85 -1.76
N LEU A 97 21.29 -21.26 -0.48
CA LEU A 97 22.55 -21.56 0.20
C LEU A 97 22.57 -22.97 0.80
N GLY A 98 22.48 -24.00 -0.06
CA GLY A 98 22.53 -25.38 0.41
C GLY A 98 22.52 -26.45 -0.68
N SER A 99 23.47 -26.42 -1.62
CA SER A 99 23.88 -27.65 -2.31
C SER A 99 25.39 -27.66 -2.46
N ASP A 100 26.00 -28.50 -1.62
CA ASP A 100 27.28 -29.17 -1.84
C ASP A 100 27.23 -30.01 -3.13
#